data_AF-A0A3B0W890-F1
#
_entry.id   AF-A0A3B0W890-F1
#
_cell.length_a   1.000
_cell.length_b   1.000
_cell.length_c   1.000
_cell.angle_alpha   90.00
_cell.angle_beta   90.00
_cell.angle_gamma   90.00
#
_symmetry.space_group_name_H-M   'P 1'
#
loop_
_entity.id
_entity.type
_entity.pdbx_description
1 polymer ?
#
loop_
_entity_poly.entity_id
_entity_poly.type
_entity_poly.pdbx_seq_one_letter_code
_entity_poly.pdbx_strand_id
1 'polypeptide(L)'
;MNKQVTIILLCLLSLVGFAKDKQQIIEQTESDKSTYAKDNLKNDLAVAFGEKSIERQTSEKEFAAWGKKLKEFLMASDDDFAQASTLAKMISNLQTASMLAKLHNKNDQVDALNDLSYQPFADLLNQMIAKAELSAVALDILTKVCFTREMADHCHANVLLEKRMQQDTANLQAYLRPFDIAAKANNTKSMHQLIQLMAASQYSRTPLGITDNMSTLIDAFIANNPIPQSAVDNMITDYQKLSGISPEKKTQLDELMPAYMSTFIKSSFFNLNDFPPYKPILSYCQTNIDAVTYCRDITQIMIQKSNSMIDKAMGHSLLIATYELERNQVGIDATTQLNEKFRQTYKCIGDLGSGKYFIDDYFDPELQKITFNATDEYQMMIQQAELRYRNLKAQGDINATNPDSCFDEG
;
A
#
# COMPACT_ATOMS: atom_id res chain seq x y z
N MET A 1 -0.50 0.07 -18.42
CA MET A 1 -0.01 -1.34 -18.40
C MET A 1 0.16 -1.74 -16.95
N ASN A 2 -0.61 -2.75 -16.52
CA ASN A 2 -1.51 -2.66 -15.38
C ASN A 2 -0.98 -3.21 -14.05
N LYS A 3 -1.42 -2.54 -12.97
CA LYS A 3 -1.30 -2.86 -11.55
C LYS A 3 -2.03 -4.11 -11.07
N GLN A 4 -2.64 -4.86 -11.99
CA GLN A 4 -3.21 -6.18 -11.69
C GLN A 4 -2.16 -7.11 -11.08
N VAL A 5 -0.87 -6.91 -11.40
CA VAL A 5 0.25 -7.66 -10.83
C VAL A 5 0.34 -7.50 -9.31
N THR A 6 0.22 -6.28 -8.78
CA THR A 6 0.46 -6.01 -7.35
C THR A 6 -0.67 -6.53 -6.48
N ILE A 7 -1.92 -6.43 -6.93
CA ILE A 7 -3.10 -6.95 -6.23
C ILE A 7 -3.09 -8.49 -6.20
N ILE A 8 -2.74 -9.14 -7.31
CA ILE A 8 -2.63 -10.61 -7.38
C ILE A 8 -1.41 -11.12 -6.58
N LEU A 9 -0.28 -10.39 -6.59
CA LEU A 9 0.92 -10.76 -5.82
C LEU A 9 0.75 -10.55 -4.30
N LEU A 10 0.00 -9.52 -3.87
CA LEU A 10 -0.33 -9.29 -2.45
C LEU A 10 -1.28 -10.36 -1.91
N CYS A 11 -2.25 -10.83 -2.72
CA CYS A 11 -3.07 -12.00 -2.36
C CYS A 11 -2.28 -13.32 -2.32
N LEU A 12 -1.21 -13.46 -3.11
CA LEU A 12 -0.33 -14.63 -3.06
C LEU A 12 0.60 -14.62 -1.84
N LEU A 13 1.04 -13.44 -1.39
CA LEU A 13 1.87 -13.32 -0.18
C LEU A 13 1.07 -13.49 1.12
N SER A 14 -0.22 -13.16 1.14
CA SER A 14 -1.10 -13.46 2.28
C SER A 14 -1.44 -14.95 2.41
N LEU A 15 -1.46 -15.70 1.30
CA LEU A 15 -1.74 -17.14 1.30
C LEU A 15 -0.53 -18.02 1.69
N VAL A 16 0.71 -17.54 1.47
CA VAL A 16 1.93 -18.33 1.77
C VAL A 16 2.40 -18.15 3.23
N GLY A 17 1.95 -17.10 3.93
CA GLY A 17 2.33 -16.80 5.31
C GLY A 17 1.64 -17.63 6.41
N PHE A 18 0.59 -18.39 6.09
CA PHE A 18 -0.22 -19.11 7.09
C PHE A 18 -0.13 -20.65 7.02
N ALA A 19 0.68 -21.20 6.12
CA ALA A 19 0.93 -22.65 6.05
C ALA A 19 2.09 -23.10 6.95
N LYS A 20 2.05 -22.72 8.23
CA LYS A 20 2.82 -23.37 9.30
C LYS A 20 2.01 -23.31 10.59
N ASP A 21 0.86 -23.96 10.60
CA ASP A 21 0.55 -24.89 11.68
C ASP A 21 -0.73 -25.69 11.40
N LYS A 22 -0.58 -26.99 11.61
CA LYS A 22 -1.61 -28.04 11.78
C LYS A 22 -2.35 -28.54 10.54
N GLN A 23 -1.72 -29.59 10.01
CA GLN A 23 -2.29 -30.74 9.32
C GLN A 23 -3.51 -31.35 10.05
N GLN A 24 -4.41 -31.90 9.23
CA GLN A 24 -5.53 -32.81 9.54
C GLN A 24 -6.85 -32.16 9.99
N ILE A 25 -7.70 -31.87 9.01
CA ILE A 25 -9.04 -32.44 8.76
C ILE A 25 -9.68 -31.55 7.69
N ILE A 26 -9.88 -32.07 6.46
CA ILE A 26 -10.79 -31.68 5.34
C ILE A 26 -10.10 -32.12 4.03
N GLU A 27 -9.94 -33.43 3.80
CA GLU A 27 -9.17 -33.92 2.63
C GLU A 27 -10.03 -34.37 1.43
N GLN A 28 -11.33 -34.08 1.39
CA GLN A 28 -12.15 -34.44 0.21
C GLN A 28 -13.02 -33.32 -0.37
N THR A 29 -13.04 -32.12 0.23
CA THR A 29 -13.73 -30.94 -0.34
C THR A 29 -12.76 -29.83 -0.77
N GLU A 30 -11.52 -29.84 -0.28
CA GLU A 30 -10.45 -28.90 -0.65
C GLU A 30 -9.77 -29.23 -1.98
N SER A 31 -9.74 -30.51 -2.39
CA SER A 31 -9.16 -30.94 -3.67
C SER A 31 -9.80 -30.23 -4.87
N ASP A 32 -11.14 -30.22 -4.92
CA ASP A 32 -11.89 -29.67 -6.06
C ASP A 32 -11.94 -28.14 -6.03
N LYS A 33 -12.05 -27.53 -4.84
CA LYS A 33 -11.95 -26.07 -4.68
C LYS A 33 -10.55 -25.54 -4.99
N SER A 34 -9.48 -26.25 -4.61
CA SER A 34 -8.11 -25.82 -4.90
C SER A 34 -7.77 -25.96 -6.39
N THR A 35 -8.32 -26.98 -7.06
CA THR A 35 -8.12 -27.16 -8.51
C THR A 35 -8.89 -26.10 -9.30
N TYR A 36 -10.15 -25.85 -8.94
CA TYR A 36 -10.96 -24.78 -9.53
C TYR A 36 -10.36 -23.38 -9.30
N ALA A 37 -9.84 -23.10 -8.09
CA ALA A 37 -9.15 -21.85 -7.79
C ALA A 37 -7.84 -21.69 -8.57
N LYS A 38 -7.09 -22.80 -8.79
CA LYS A 38 -5.86 -22.80 -9.61
C LYS A 38 -6.15 -22.56 -11.09
N ASP A 39 -7.21 -23.15 -11.63
CA ASP A 39 -7.59 -22.98 -13.03
C ASP A 39 -8.12 -21.56 -13.31
N ASN A 40 -8.92 -21.01 -12.40
CA ASN A 40 -9.33 -19.60 -12.45
C ASN A 40 -8.14 -18.65 -12.40
N LEU A 41 -7.17 -18.90 -11.50
CA LEU A 41 -5.95 -18.11 -11.42
C LEU A 41 -5.13 -18.21 -12.72
N LYS A 42 -4.97 -19.41 -13.28
CA LYS A 42 -4.26 -19.61 -14.55
C LYS A 42 -4.94 -18.85 -15.71
N ASN A 43 -6.27 -18.90 -15.77
CA ASN A 43 -7.04 -18.15 -16.77
C ASN A 43 -6.89 -16.64 -16.58
N ASP A 44 -7.00 -16.14 -15.35
CA ASP A 44 -6.86 -14.71 -15.05
C ASP A 44 -5.44 -14.20 -15.37
N LEU A 45 -4.41 -15.01 -15.10
CA LEU A 45 -3.04 -14.73 -15.50
C LEU A 45 -2.88 -14.74 -17.03
N ALA A 46 -3.54 -15.65 -17.75
CA ALA A 46 -3.52 -15.65 -19.21
C ALA A 46 -4.23 -14.41 -19.80
N VAL A 47 -5.33 -13.95 -19.19
CA VAL A 47 -5.99 -12.70 -19.58
C VAL A 47 -5.08 -11.49 -19.31
N ALA A 48 -4.38 -11.46 -18.18
CA ALA A 48 -3.51 -10.35 -17.80
C ALA A 48 -2.18 -10.30 -18.58
N PHE A 49 -1.58 -11.46 -18.86
CA PHE A 49 -0.19 -11.59 -19.35
C PHE A 49 -0.02 -12.39 -20.65
N GLY A 50 -1.11 -12.92 -21.21
CA GLY A 50 -1.09 -13.67 -22.47
C GLY A 50 -0.73 -12.80 -23.68
N GLU A 51 -0.57 -13.47 -24.82
CA GLU A 51 -0.32 -12.79 -26.09
C GLU A 51 -1.48 -11.84 -26.45
N LYS A 52 -1.13 -10.60 -26.81
CA LYS A 52 -2.11 -9.52 -26.99
C LYS A 52 -2.42 -9.35 -28.47
N SER A 53 -3.72 -9.30 -28.81
CA SER A 53 -4.17 -8.96 -30.16
C SER A 53 -3.72 -7.56 -30.57
N ILE A 54 -3.74 -7.26 -31.87
CA ILE A 54 -3.35 -5.96 -32.41
C ILE A 54 -4.26 -4.84 -31.86
N GLU A 55 -5.56 -5.12 -31.71
CA GLU A 55 -6.56 -4.21 -31.16
C GLU A 55 -6.24 -3.88 -29.69
N ARG A 56 -5.88 -4.90 -28.90
CA ARG A 56 -5.46 -4.72 -27.50
C ARG A 56 -4.15 -3.91 -27.40
N GLN A 57 -3.19 -4.17 -28.28
CA GLN A 57 -1.95 -3.37 -28.30
C GLN A 57 -2.20 -1.91 -28.67
N THR A 58 -3.18 -1.65 -29.55
CA THR A 58 -3.54 -0.30 -29.99
C THR A 58 -4.24 0.47 -28.87
N SER A 59 -5.25 -0.13 -28.23
CA SER A 59 -5.93 0.47 -27.07
C SER A 59 -4.98 0.73 -25.89
N GLU A 60 -4.03 -0.17 -25.62
CA GLU A 60 -3.00 0.04 -24.60
C GLU A 60 -2.08 1.23 -24.92
N LYS A 61 -1.73 1.45 -26.19
CA LYS A 61 -0.93 2.61 -26.62
C LYS A 61 -1.72 3.91 -26.47
N GLU A 62 -2.98 3.92 -26.86
CA GLU A 62 -3.86 5.09 -26.70
C GLU A 62 -4.05 5.45 -25.22
N PHE A 63 -4.30 4.45 -24.37
CA PHE A 63 -4.40 4.65 -22.93
C PHE A 63 -3.07 5.12 -22.32
N ALA A 64 -1.93 4.59 -22.78
CA ALA A 64 -0.62 5.03 -22.32
C ALA A 64 -0.32 6.49 -22.72
N ALA A 65 -0.72 6.90 -23.93
CA ALA A 65 -0.59 8.28 -24.39
C ALA A 65 -1.50 9.24 -23.59
N TRP A 66 -2.75 8.84 -23.33
CA TRP A 66 -3.66 9.57 -22.45
C TRP A 66 -3.09 9.70 -21.03
N GLY A 67 -2.60 8.59 -20.45
CA GLY A 67 -2.00 8.58 -19.13
C GLY A 67 -0.69 9.38 -19.04
N LYS A 68 0.04 9.54 -20.15
CA LYS A 68 1.20 10.46 -20.22
C LYS A 68 0.74 11.91 -20.05
N LYS A 69 -0.31 12.34 -20.76
CA LYS A 69 -0.89 13.68 -20.61
C LYS A 69 -1.40 13.96 -19.20
N LEU A 70 -2.04 12.97 -18.55
CA LEU A 70 -2.45 13.10 -17.15
C LEU A 70 -1.24 13.36 -16.23
N LYS A 71 -0.17 12.59 -16.39
CA LYS A 71 1.05 12.77 -15.59
C LYS A 71 1.71 14.13 -15.85
N GLU A 72 1.75 14.59 -17.09
CA GLU A 72 2.22 15.93 -17.45
C GLU A 72 1.39 17.03 -16.77
N PHE A 73 0.05 16.90 -16.79
CA PHE A 73 -0.87 17.81 -16.12
C PHE A 73 -0.64 17.85 -14.60
N LEU A 74 -0.54 16.68 -13.95
CA LEU A 74 -0.33 16.60 -12.50
C LEU A 74 1.06 17.14 -12.09
N MET A 75 2.11 16.86 -12.88
CA MET A 75 3.45 17.43 -12.64
C MET A 75 3.52 18.95 -12.82
N ALA A 76 2.64 19.51 -13.67
CA ALA A 76 2.55 20.95 -13.90
C ALA A 76 1.61 21.68 -12.92
N SER A 77 0.92 20.95 -12.04
CA SER A 77 0.05 21.55 -11.02
C SER A 77 0.85 22.24 -9.92
N ASP A 78 0.22 23.14 -9.16
CA ASP A 78 0.85 23.77 -7.98
C ASP A 78 0.82 22.87 -6.72
N ASP A 79 0.21 21.68 -6.80
CA ASP A 79 0.07 20.74 -5.69
C ASP A 79 1.33 19.85 -5.55
N ASP A 80 2.10 20.06 -4.48
CA ASP A 80 3.35 19.33 -4.27
C ASP A 80 3.15 17.82 -4.05
N PHE A 81 2.03 17.42 -3.46
CA PHE A 81 1.65 16.03 -3.27
C PHE A 81 1.34 15.36 -4.62
N ALA A 82 0.60 16.01 -5.51
CA ALA A 82 0.31 15.52 -6.84
C ALA A 82 1.59 15.39 -7.67
N GLN A 83 2.51 16.36 -7.59
CA GLN A 83 3.83 16.26 -8.22
C GLN A 83 4.61 15.06 -7.67
N ALA A 84 4.71 14.93 -6.34
CA ALA A 84 5.50 13.88 -5.69
C ALA A 84 4.94 12.48 -6.00
N SER A 85 3.61 12.33 -5.88
CA SER A 85 2.89 11.10 -6.22
C SER A 85 3.04 10.73 -7.70
N THR A 86 3.05 11.73 -8.58
CA THR A 86 3.20 11.50 -10.02
C THR A 86 4.61 11.06 -10.37
N LEU A 87 5.63 11.70 -9.82
CA LEU A 87 7.02 11.29 -9.97
C LEU A 87 7.24 9.86 -9.45
N ALA A 88 6.73 9.57 -8.26
CA ALA A 88 6.79 8.24 -7.66
C ALA A 88 6.11 7.19 -8.55
N LYS A 89 4.94 7.51 -9.11
CA LYS A 89 4.23 6.67 -10.07
C LYS A 89 5.02 6.46 -11.36
N MET A 90 5.72 7.48 -11.86
CA MET A 90 6.56 7.36 -13.06
C MET A 90 7.72 6.38 -12.83
N ILE A 91 8.41 6.49 -11.70
CA ILE A 91 9.51 5.60 -11.31
C ILE A 91 8.99 4.17 -11.11
N SER A 92 7.88 3.99 -10.39
CA SER A 92 7.25 2.67 -10.20
C SER A 92 6.84 2.01 -11.53
N ASN A 93 6.34 2.78 -12.51
CA ASN A 93 6.02 2.25 -13.84
C ASN A 93 7.27 1.73 -14.56
N LEU A 94 8.39 2.44 -14.45
CA LEU A 94 9.66 2.04 -15.07
C LEU A 94 10.20 0.75 -14.43
N GLN A 95 10.21 0.68 -13.10
CA GLN A 95 10.59 -0.52 -12.36
C GLN A 95 9.72 -1.73 -12.75
N THR A 96 8.41 -1.53 -12.83
CA THR A 96 7.47 -2.57 -13.26
C THR A 96 7.73 -3.02 -14.70
N ALA A 97 7.98 -2.08 -15.62
CA ALA A 97 8.30 -2.41 -17.00
C ALA A 97 9.59 -3.24 -17.11
N SER A 98 10.64 -2.87 -16.36
CA SER A 98 11.89 -3.64 -16.29
C SER A 98 11.67 -5.06 -15.74
N MET A 99 10.90 -5.19 -14.66
CA MET A 99 10.54 -6.49 -14.08
C MET A 99 9.78 -7.37 -15.09
N LEU A 100 8.78 -6.81 -15.79
CA LEU A 100 7.99 -7.56 -16.77
C LEU A 100 8.82 -7.97 -17.99
N ALA A 101 9.71 -7.11 -18.48
CA ALA A 101 10.61 -7.47 -19.58
C ALA A 101 11.48 -8.67 -19.22
N LYS A 102 11.98 -8.73 -17.97
CA LYS A 102 12.75 -9.87 -17.43
C LYS A 102 11.92 -11.15 -17.39
N LEU A 103 10.67 -11.07 -16.93
CA LEU A 103 9.76 -12.22 -16.86
C LEU A 103 9.40 -12.80 -18.23
N HIS A 104 9.35 -11.97 -19.28
CA HIS A 104 9.02 -12.41 -20.63
C HIS A 104 10.23 -12.84 -21.47
N ASN A 105 11.43 -13.01 -20.86
CA ASN A 105 12.68 -13.35 -21.57
C ASN A 105 12.97 -12.45 -22.77
N LYS A 106 12.50 -11.19 -22.74
CA LYS A 106 12.76 -10.22 -23.79
C LYS A 106 14.06 -9.50 -23.49
N ASN A 107 15.18 -10.20 -23.62
CA ASN A 107 16.51 -9.71 -23.24
C ASN A 107 16.81 -8.34 -23.88
N ASP A 108 16.45 -8.12 -25.14
CA ASP A 108 16.61 -6.82 -25.82
C ASP A 108 15.80 -5.68 -25.15
N GLN A 109 14.61 -5.98 -24.59
CA GLN A 109 13.83 -5.00 -23.85
C GLN A 109 14.35 -4.81 -22.42
N VAL A 110 14.91 -5.86 -21.81
CA VAL A 110 15.57 -5.76 -20.49
C VAL A 110 16.79 -4.87 -20.59
N ASP A 111 17.63 -5.07 -21.60
CA ASP A 111 18.84 -4.27 -21.83
C ASP A 111 18.47 -2.83 -22.16
N ALA A 112 17.50 -2.60 -23.07
CA ALA A 112 17.00 -1.24 -23.37
C ALA A 112 16.37 -0.53 -22.16
N LEU A 113 15.76 -1.26 -21.21
CA LEU A 113 15.18 -0.68 -19.99
C LEU A 113 16.21 -0.52 -18.86
N ASN A 114 17.26 -1.35 -18.82
CA ASN A 114 18.40 -1.18 -17.90
C ASN A 114 19.30 -0.01 -18.34
N ASP A 115 19.37 0.26 -19.65
CA ASP A 115 20.08 1.40 -20.24
C ASP A 115 19.28 2.72 -20.13
N LEU A 116 18.02 2.67 -19.68
CA LEU A 116 17.28 3.89 -19.36
C LEU A 116 17.90 4.54 -18.13
N SER A 117 18.57 5.65 -18.37
CA SER A 117 19.09 6.50 -17.31
C SER A 117 17.95 6.93 -16.37
N TYR A 118 18.11 6.64 -15.08
CA TYR A 118 17.26 7.18 -14.01
C TYR A 118 17.51 8.68 -13.78
N GLN A 119 18.54 9.25 -14.42
CA GLN A 119 18.97 10.63 -14.23
C GLN A 119 17.86 11.67 -14.44
N PRO A 120 16.99 11.60 -15.48
CA PRO A 120 15.93 12.59 -15.64
C PRO A 120 14.92 12.58 -14.48
N PHE A 121 14.65 11.40 -13.89
CA PHE A 121 13.79 11.28 -12.72
C PHE A 121 14.49 11.79 -11.46
N ALA A 122 15.79 11.55 -11.34
CA ALA A 122 16.60 12.05 -10.24
C ALA A 122 16.74 13.58 -10.28
N ASP A 123 16.90 14.16 -11.46
CA ASP A 123 16.95 15.61 -11.65
C ASP A 123 15.62 16.26 -11.21
N LEU A 124 14.48 15.69 -11.63
CA LEU A 124 13.16 16.14 -11.18
C LEU A 124 12.99 15.99 -9.67
N LEU A 125 13.40 14.85 -9.10
CA LEU A 125 13.34 14.58 -7.67
C LEU A 125 14.18 15.60 -6.88
N ASN A 126 15.41 15.86 -7.30
CA ASN A 126 16.31 16.80 -6.64
C ASN A 126 15.84 18.25 -6.80
N GLN A 127 15.25 18.61 -7.94
CA GLN A 127 14.59 19.92 -8.12
C GLN A 127 13.42 20.09 -7.15
N MET A 128 12.62 19.03 -6.92
CA MET A 128 11.55 19.05 -5.92
C MET A 128 12.11 19.20 -4.50
N ILE A 129 13.13 18.42 -4.13
CA ILE A 129 13.80 18.51 -2.82
C ILE A 129 14.34 19.93 -2.55
N ALA A 130 14.82 20.60 -3.60
CA ALA A 130 15.35 21.96 -3.50
C ALA A 130 14.26 23.03 -3.27
N LYS A 131 12.97 22.73 -3.47
CA LYS A 131 11.88 23.68 -3.19
C LYS A 131 11.88 24.05 -1.71
N ALA A 132 11.59 25.33 -1.43
CA ALA A 132 11.60 25.86 -0.06
C ALA A 132 10.54 25.18 0.80
N GLU A 133 9.32 25.08 0.29
CA GLU A 133 8.17 24.51 0.99
C GLU A 133 7.69 23.25 0.28
N LEU A 134 7.58 22.17 1.05
CA LEU A 134 6.96 20.90 0.68
C LEU A 134 6.09 20.47 1.87
N SER A 135 4.91 19.94 1.58
CA SER A 135 4.03 19.34 2.57
C SER A 135 4.67 18.07 3.16
N ALA A 136 4.32 17.74 4.41
CA ALA A 136 4.84 16.54 5.07
C ALA A 136 4.51 15.25 4.28
N VAL A 137 3.35 15.22 3.62
CA VAL A 137 2.92 14.10 2.78
C VAL A 137 3.73 14.00 1.48
N ALA A 138 4.10 15.12 0.86
CA ALA A 138 5.00 15.13 -0.30
C ALA A 138 6.42 14.69 0.10
N LEU A 139 6.93 15.17 1.23
CA LEU A 139 8.22 14.74 1.78
C LEU A 139 8.25 13.24 2.07
N ASP A 140 7.18 12.66 2.61
CA ASP A 140 7.09 11.22 2.85
C ASP A 140 7.20 10.44 1.54
N ILE A 141 6.42 10.82 0.52
CA ILE A 141 6.50 10.21 -0.81
C ILE A 141 7.91 10.30 -1.40
N LEU A 142 8.49 11.49 -1.41
CA LEU A 142 9.84 11.69 -1.95
C LEU A 142 10.87 10.86 -1.18
N THR A 143 10.71 10.72 0.14
CA THR A 143 11.59 9.89 0.98
C THR A 143 11.51 8.44 0.51
N LYS A 144 10.30 7.91 0.36
CA LYS A 144 10.08 6.52 -0.10
C LYS A 144 10.74 6.27 -1.46
N VAL A 145 10.59 7.21 -2.40
CA VAL A 145 11.19 7.12 -3.74
C VAL A 145 12.71 7.16 -3.68
N CYS A 146 13.25 8.11 -2.92
CA CYS A 146 14.69 8.34 -2.76
C CYS A 146 15.42 7.11 -2.23
N PHE A 147 14.78 6.31 -1.37
CA PHE A 147 15.37 5.10 -0.79
C PHE A 147 15.09 3.81 -1.59
N THR A 148 14.53 3.91 -2.79
CA THR A 148 14.46 2.75 -3.71
C THR A 148 15.85 2.43 -4.26
N ARG A 149 16.10 1.16 -4.58
CA ARG A 149 17.43 0.68 -5.03
C ARG A 149 17.96 1.48 -6.22
N GLU A 150 17.10 1.84 -7.15
CA GLU A 150 17.47 2.52 -8.39
C GLU A 150 17.65 4.03 -8.23
N MET A 151 17.14 4.63 -7.15
CA MET A 151 17.19 6.08 -6.90
C MET A 151 18.16 6.48 -5.78
N ALA A 152 18.54 5.53 -4.91
CA ALA A 152 19.35 5.79 -3.71
C ALA A 152 20.63 6.58 -3.98
N ASP A 153 21.34 6.26 -5.06
CA ASP A 153 22.60 6.90 -5.42
C ASP A 153 22.43 8.23 -6.18
N HIS A 154 21.20 8.57 -6.57
CA HIS A 154 20.90 9.74 -7.39
C HIS A 154 20.13 10.84 -6.64
N CYS A 155 19.70 10.58 -5.40
CA CYS A 155 18.89 11.48 -4.61
C CYS A 155 19.72 12.26 -3.56
N HIS A 156 19.36 13.52 -3.31
CA HIS A 156 19.83 14.29 -2.15
C HIS A 156 19.17 13.84 -0.84
N ALA A 157 19.35 12.56 -0.47
CA ALA A 157 18.65 11.90 0.64
C ALA A 157 18.81 12.63 1.99
N ASN A 158 20.03 13.09 2.31
CA ASN A 158 20.29 13.77 3.58
C ASN A 158 19.52 15.08 3.69
N VAL A 159 19.48 15.89 2.62
CA VAL A 159 18.74 17.17 2.59
C VAL A 159 17.24 16.91 2.77
N LEU A 160 16.72 15.87 2.13
CA LEU A 160 15.32 15.48 2.24
C LEU A 160 14.95 15.01 3.66
N LEU A 161 15.78 14.16 4.27
CA LEU A 161 15.56 13.69 5.64
C LEU A 161 15.63 14.82 6.66
N GLU A 162 16.60 15.74 6.52
CA GLU A 162 16.71 16.92 7.39
C GLU A 162 15.46 17.81 7.27
N LYS A 163 15.01 18.12 6.05
CA LYS A 163 13.75 18.86 5.81
C LYS A 163 12.57 18.17 6.49
N ARG A 164 12.43 16.87 6.30
CA ARG A 164 11.34 16.09 6.90
C ARG A 164 11.36 16.13 8.43
N MET A 165 12.53 15.92 9.04
CA MET A 165 12.68 15.99 10.50
C MET A 165 12.39 17.37 11.06
N GLN A 166 12.63 18.45 10.31
CA GLN A 166 12.33 19.83 10.73
C GLN A 166 10.85 20.18 10.56
N GLN A 167 10.21 19.72 9.49
CA GLN A 167 8.83 20.08 9.16
C GLN A 167 7.77 19.20 9.84
N ASP A 168 8.06 17.93 10.09
CA ASP A 168 7.11 16.97 10.67
C ASP A 168 7.64 16.36 11.98
N THR A 169 8.09 17.23 12.89
CA THR A 169 8.72 16.83 14.17
C THR A 169 7.81 16.01 15.08
N ALA A 170 6.50 16.17 14.96
CA ALA A 170 5.52 15.46 15.75
C ALA A 170 5.27 14.02 15.24
N ASN A 171 5.76 13.68 14.05
CA ASN A 171 5.54 12.38 13.43
C ASN A 171 6.74 11.46 13.60
N LEU A 172 6.52 10.33 14.27
CA LEU A 172 7.52 9.29 14.49
C LEU A 172 8.15 8.79 13.18
N GLN A 173 7.37 8.75 12.10
CA GLN A 173 7.82 8.30 10.77
C GLN A 173 8.97 9.14 10.21
N ALA A 174 9.10 10.42 10.62
CA ALA A 174 10.19 11.30 10.20
C ALA A 174 11.58 10.80 10.64
N TYR A 175 11.64 9.97 11.68
CA TYR A 175 12.89 9.57 12.33
C TYR A 175 13.32 8.13 12.02
N LEU A 176 12.44 7.28 11.49
CA LEU A 176 12.73 5.86 11.23
C LEU A 176 13.89 5.66 10.24
N ARG A 177 13.89 6.41 9.14
CA ARG A 177 14.96 6.37 8.11
C ARG A 177 16.29 6.95 8.63
N PRO A 178 16.32 8.14 9.26
CA PRO A 178 17.53 8.63 9.93
C PRO A 178 18.11 7.64 10.93
N PHE A 179 17.24 6.94 11.69
CA PHE A 179 17.67 5.95 12.66
C PHE A 179 18.33 4.74 12.00
N ASP A 180 17.75 4.22 10.91
CA ASP A 180 18.35 3.14 10.11
C ASP A 180 19.73 3.53 9.55
N ILE A 181 19.88 4.77 9.06
CA ILE A 181 21.17 5.28 8.56
C ILE A 181 22.20 5.35 9.70
N ALA A 182 21.82 5.89 10.86
CA ALA A 182 22.70 5.95 12.02
C ALA A 182 23.11 4.54 12.50
N ALA A 183 22.18 3.58 12.47
CA ALA A 183 22.44 2.19 12.81
C ALA A 183 23.43 1.53 11.85
N LYS A 184 23.25 1.70 10.53
CA LYS A 184 24.18 1.18 9.50
C LYS A 184 25.58 1.79 9.62
N ALA A 185 25.67 3.04 10.04
CA ALA A 185 26.93 3.72 10.30
C ALA A 185 27.55 3.39 11.67
N ASN A 186 26.90 2.55 12.50
CA ASN A 186 27.27 2.29 13.90
C ASN A 186 27.44 3.58 14.74
N ASN A 187 26.67 4.62 14.44
CA ASN A 187 26.73 5.89 15.15
C ASN A 187 25.77 5.89 16.34
N THR A 188 26.21 5.26 17.43
CA THR A 188 25.42 5.11 18.67
C THR A 188 24.94 6.44 19.25
N LYS A 189 25.74 7.52 19.10
CA LYS A 189 25.35 8.86 19.56
C LYS A 189 24.13 9.37 18.80
N SER A 190 24.17 9.31 17.47
CA SER A 190 23.02 9.71 16.64
C SER A 190 21.80 8.81 16.88
N MET A 191 22.00 7.50 17.05
CA MET A 191 20.90 6.58 17.38
C MET A 191 20.20 6.98 18.69
N HIS A 192 20.98 7.27 19.74
CA HIS A 192 20.41 7.68 21.03
C HIS A 192 19.62 9.00 20.92
N GLN A 193 20.18 10.00 20.23
CA GLN A 193 19.50 11.27 19.99
C GLN A 193 18.19 11.10 19.20
N LEU A 194 18.21 10.26 18.16
CA LEU A 194 17.02 9.99 17.36
C LEU A 194 15.94 9.25 18.15
N ILE A 195 16.31 8.33 19.05
CA ILE A 195 15.33 7.66 19.93
C ILE A 195 14.66 8.63 20.89
N GLN A 196 15.40 9.62 21.42
CA GLN A 196 14.80 10.67 22.24
C GLN A 196 13.79 11.51 21.45
N LEU A 197 14.13 11.87 20.21
CA LEU A 197 13.21 12.60 19.32
C LEU A 197 11.98 11.77 18.95
N MET A 198 12.16 10.48 18.67
CA MET A 198 11.07 9.55 18.41
C MET A 198 10.14 9.40 19.60
N ALA A 199 10.67 9.28 20.82
CA ALA A 199 9.87 9.21 22.04
C ALA A 199 9.10 10.51 22.33
N ALA A 200 9.63 11.66 21.90
CA ALA A 200 8.96 12.95 22.00
C ALA A 200 7.92 13.21 20.90
N SER A 201 7.80 12.31 19.91
CA SER A 201 6.80 12.44 18.84
C SER A 201 5.37 12.30 19.38
N GLN A 202 4.40 12.88 18.69
CA GLN A 202 3.01 12.88 19.13
C GLN A 202 2.16 11.81 18.44
N TYR A 203 2.50 11.42 17.21
CA TYR A 203 1.76 10.45 16.41
C TYR A 203 2.70 9.69 15.47
N SER A 204 2.20 8.64 14.82
CA SER A 204 2.90 7.92 13.74
C SER A 204 1.98 7.81 12.53
N ARG A 205 2.17 8.68 11.52
CA ARG A 205 1.24 8.74 10.37
C ARG A 205 1.96 8.55 9.05
N THR A 206 1.42 7.66 8.23
CA THR A 206 1.77 7.52 6.81
C THR A 206 0.59 7.97 5.94
N PRO A 207 0.84 8.53 4.75
CA PRO A 207 -0.21 8.77 3.77
C PRO A 207 -0.85 7.45 3.33
N LEU A 208 -2.19 7.34 3.44
CA LEU A 208 -2.94 6.11 3.13
C LEU A 208 -3.55 6.10 1.71
N GLY A 209 -3.57 7.26 1.04
CA GLY A 209 -4.20 7.43 -0.26
C GLY A 209 -3.80 8.74 -0.92
N ILE A 210 -4.57 9.16 -1.92
CA ILE A 210 -4.42 10.48 -2.54
C ILE A 210 -5.10 11.57 -1.71
N THR A 211 -4.64 12.80 -1.83
CA THR A 211 -5.32 13.96 -1.24
C THR A 211 -6.59 14.33 -2.02
N ASP A 212 -7.53 15.02 -1.36
CA ASP A 212 -8.74 15.57 -2.01
C ASP A 212 -8.39 16.49 -3.19
N ASN A 213 -7.31 17.27 -3.06
CA ASN A 213 -6.86 18.16 -4.11
C ASN A 213 -6.37 17.36 -5.34
N MET A 214 -5.58 16.30 -5.13
CA MET A 214 -5.16 15.42 -6.21
C MET A 214 -6.35 14.69 -6.85
N SER A 215 -7.33 14.24 -6.06
CA SER A 215 -8.58 13.64 -6.56
C SER A 215 -9.32 14.61 -7.48
N THR A 216 -9.46 15.87 -7.06
CA THR A 216 -10.09 16.95 -7.83
C THR A 216 -9.34 17.24 -9.14
N LEU A 217 -8.00 17.29 -9.10
CA LEU A 217 -7.16 17.48 -10.28
C LEU A 217 -7.36 16.34 -11.30
N ILE A 218 -7.42 15.09 -10.84
CA ILE A 218 -7.67 13.92 -11.69
C ILE A 218 -9.06 14.00 -12.32
N ASP A 219 -10.09 14.32 -11.55
CA ASP A 219 -11.46 14.44 -12.06
C ASP A 219 -11.59 15.58 -13.09
N ALA A 220 -10.98 16.73 -12.81
CA ALA A 220 -10.93 17.85 -13.74
C ALA A 220 -10.21 17.49 -15.05
N PHE A 221 -9.13 16.71 -14.98
CA PHE A 221 -8.43 16.23 -16.17
C PHE A 221 -9.31 15.29 -16.99
N ILE A 222 -9.95 14.29 -16.35
CA ILE A 222 -10.81 13.30 -17.01
C ILE A 222 -11.99 13.99 -17.70
N ALA A 223 -12.61 14.98 -17.05
CA ALA A 223 -13.74 15.73 -17.62
C ALA A 223 -13.36 16.47 -18.91
N ASN A 224 -12.14 17.01 -18.99
CA ASN A 224 -11.65 17.76 -20.15
C ASN A 224 -10.91 16.89 -21.19
N ASN A 225 -10.46 15.71 -20.79
CA ASN A 225 -9.73 14.76 -21.61
C ASN A 225 -10.32 13.37 -21.37
N PRO A 226 -11.46 13.04 -22.00
CA PRO A 226 -12.09 11.75 -21.81
C PRO A 226 -11.13 10.60 -22.12
N ILE A 227 -11.28 9.51 -21.37
CA ILE A 227 -10.49 8.29 -21.57
C ILE A 227 -10.83 7.72 -22.96
N PRO A 228 -9.83 7.28 -23.75
CA PRO A 228 -10.09 6.71 -25.07
C PRO A 228 -11.08 5.54 -25.00
N GLN A 229 -12.14 5.57 -25.81
CA GLN A 229 -13.19 4.54 -25.79
C GLN A 229 -12.62 3.14 -26.07
N SER A 230 -11.66 3.04 -26.97
CA SER A 230 -10.93 1.79 -27.25
C SER A 230 -10.31 1.14 -26.00
N ALA A 231 -9.84 1.96 -25.05
CA ALA A 231 -9.27 1.50 -23.79
C ALA A 231 -10.35 1.04 -22.82
N VAL A 232 -11.49 1.74 -22.79
CA VAL A 232 -12.68 1.37 -22.01
C VAL A 232 -13.21 0.01 -22.51
N ASP A 233 -13.43 -0.13 -23.81
CA ASP A 233 -13.95 -1.35 -24.44
C ASP A 233 -13.01 -2.54 -24.24
N ASN A 234 -11.70 -2.33 -24.38
CA ASN A 234 -10.72 -3.37 -24.11
C ASN A 234 -10.74 -3.79 -22.63
N MET A 235 -10.88 -2.84 -21.71
CA MET A 235 -10.95 -3.14 -20.29
C MET A 235 -12.22 -3.91 -19.92
N ILE A 236 -13.37 -3.55 -20.49
CA ILE A 236 -14.62 -4.32 -20.37
C ILE A 236 -14.41 -5.75 -20.86
N THR A 237 -13.80 -5.91 -22.04
CA THR A 237 -13.51 -7.22 -22.64
C THR A 237 -12.60 -8.08 -21.75
N ASP A 238 -11.57 -7.49 -21.15
CA ASP A 238 -10.68 -8.19 -20.23
C ASP A 238 -11.44 -8.57 -18.94
N TYR A 239 -12.26 -7.66 -18.39
CA TYR A 239 -12.99 -7.87 -17.14
C TYR A 239 -14.08 -8.95 -17.27
N GLN A 240 -14.75 -9.05 -18.42
CA GLN A 240 -15.70 -10.14 -18.71
C GLN A 240 -15.07 -11.53 -18.55
N LYS A 241 -13.75 -11.65 -18.78
CA LYS A 241 -13.01 -12.91 -18.71
C LYS A 241 -12.45 -13.22 -17.31
N LEU A 242 -12.41 -12.24 -16.41
CA LEU A 242 -11.85 -12.41 -15.07
C LEU A 242 -12.79 -13.23 -14.17
N SER A 243 -12.21 -14.13 -13.38
CA SER A 243 -12.95 -14.95 -12.42
C SER A 243 -13.38 -14.16 -11.17
N GLY A 244 -12.68 -13.07 -10.87
CA GLY A 244 -12.90 -12.23 -9.69
C GLY A 244 -14.08 -11.25 -9.78
N ILE A 245 -14.89 -11.29 -10.85
CA ILE A 245 -16.07 -10.45 -11.05
C ILE A 245 -17.32 -11.33 -11.06
N SER A 246 -18.34 -10.94 -10.30
CA SER A 246 -19.61 -11.67 -10.25
C SER A 246 -20.33 -11.69 -11.61
N PRO A 247 -21.09 -12.75 -11.93
CA PRO A 247 -21.90 -12.81 -13.15
C PRO A 247 -22.82 -11.59 -13.32
N GLU A 248 -23.41 -11.11 -12.22
CA GLU A 248 -24.28 -9.94 -12.21
C GLU A 248 -23.52 -8.67 -12.61
N LYS A 249 -22.30 -8.45 -12.10
CA LYS A 249 -21.50 -7.28 -12.52
C LYS A 249 -20.98 -7.41 -13.94
N LYS A 250 -20.71 -8.62 -14.43
CA LYS A 250 -20.27 -8.82 -15.83
C LYS A 250 -21.29 -8.30 -16.85
N THR A 251 -22.59 -8.39 -16.56
CA THR A 251 -23.64 -7.88 -17.46
C THR A 251 -23.84 -6.36 -17.33
N GLN A 252 -23.31 -5.74 -16.28
CA GLN A 252 -23.42 -4.31 -15.99
C GLN A 252 -22.13 -3.53 -16.32
N LEU A 253 -21.09 -4.19 -16.85
CA LEU A 253 -19.79 -3.56 -17.05
C LEU A 253 -19.86 -2.31 -17.91
N ASP A 254 -20.67 -2.29 -18.97
CA ASP A 254 -20.81 -1.11 -19.84
C ASP A 254 -21.30 0.13 -19.07
N GLU A 255 -22.23 -0.05 -18.13
CA GLU A 255 -22.77 1.02 -17.28
C GLU A 255 -21.80 1.42 -16.16
N LEU A 256 -21.12 0.43 -15.55
CA LEU A 256 -20.27 0.64 -14.38
C LEU A 256 -18.86 1.13 -14.73
N MET A 257 -18.36 0.83 -15.93
CA MET A 257 -16.97 1.10 -16.32
C MET A 257 -16.60 2.60 -16.28
N PRO A 258 -17.43 3.55 -16.75
CA PRO A 258 -17.07 4.96 -16.70
C PRO A 258 -16.74 5.47 -15.28
N ALA A 259 -17.55 5.11 -14.29
CA ALA A 259 -17.31 5.47 -12.89
C ALA A 259 -16.10 4.71 -12.32
N TYR A 260 -15.99 3.41 -12.63
CA TYR A 260 -14.87 2.57 -12.23
C TYR A 260 -13.52 3.11 -12.72
N MET A 261 -13.45 3.60 -13.96
CA MET A 261 -12.20 4.04 -14.55
C MET A 261 -11.57 5.21 -13.78
N SER A 262 -12.38 6.19 -13.34
CA SER A 262 -11.89 7.29 -12.50
C SER A 262 -11.30 6.74 -11.20
N THR A 263 -12.04 5.87 -10.50
CA THR A 263 -11.58 5.19 -9.29
C THR A 263 -10.29 4.41 -9.52
N PHE A 264 -10.21 3.62 -10.59
CA PHE A 264 -9.02 2.86 -10.95
C PHE A 264 -7.79 3.76 -11.17
N ILE A 265 -7.97 4.89 -11.84
CA ILE A 265 -6.91 5.88 -12.06
C ILE A 265 -6.44 6.48 -10.73
N LYS A 266 -7.37 6.87 -9.85
CA LYS A 266 -7.08 7.42 -8.51
C LYS A 266 -6.37 6.41 -7.61
N SER A 267 -6.91 5.20 -7.49
CA SER A 267 -6.29 4.08 -6.74
C SER A 267 -4.91 3.73 -7.27
N SER A 268 -4.63 4.04 -8.53
CA SER A 268 -3.29 3.91 -9.04
C SER A 268 -2.30 4.79 -8.22
N PHE A 269 -2.63 5.99 -7.80
CA PHE A 269 -1.66 6.82 -7.07
C PHE A 269 -1.44 6.42 -5.59
N PHE A 270 -2.17 5.42 -5.08
CA PHE A 270 -2.06 4.95 -3.68
C PHE A 270 -0.74 4.25 -3.34
N ASN A 271 -0.03 3.73 -4.33
CA ASN A 271 0.97 2.69 -4.08
C ASN A 271 2.39 3.23 -4.12
N LEU A 272 2.90 3.60 -2.95
CA LEU A 272 4.31 3.44 -2.61
C LEU A 272 4.39 2.42 -1.48
N ASN A 273 4.57 1.16 -1.85
CA ASN A 273 4.86 0.08 -0.91
C ASN A 273 6.28 0.27 -0.38
N ASP A 274 6.44 1.21 0.54
CA ASP A 274 7.64 1.33 1.35
C ASP A 274 7.30 0.97 2.78
N PHE A 275 7.93 -0.10 3.27
CA PHE A 275 7.85 -0.48 4.66
C PHE A 275 8.95 0.25 5.41
N PRO A 276 8.62 1.03 6.46
CA PRO A 276 9.64 1.66 7.26
C PRO A 276 10.65 0.65 7.82
N PRO A 277 11.92 1.02 7.97
CA PRO A 277 12.95 0.11 8.47
C PRO A 277 12.81 -0.07 10.00
N TYR A 278 11.89 -0.92 10.45
CA TYR A 278 11.67 -1.16 11.89
C TYR A 278 12.76 -1.98 12.56
N LYS A 279 13.48 -2.83 11.80
CA LYS A 279 14.49 -3.76 12.33
C LYS A 279 15.56 -3.06 13.18
N PRO A 280 16.19 -1.96 12.73
CA PRO A 280 17.13 -1.19 13.55
C PRO A 280 16.60 -0.80 14.93
N ILE A 281 15.37 -0.28 15.01
CA ILE A 281 14.78 0.18 16.28
C ILE A 281 14.50 -1.01 17.19
N LEU A 282 13.99 -2.10 16.63
CA LEU A 282 13.81 -3.36 17.36
C LEU A 282 15.13 -3.83 17.97
N SER A 283 16.20 -3.90 17.17
CA SER A 283 17.52 -4.29 17.67
C SER A 283 18.05 -3.36 18.74
N TYR A 284 17.84 -2.04 18.61
CA TYR A 284 18.27 -1.08 19.63
C TYR A 284 17.51 -1.26 20.95
N CYS A 285 16.17 -1.36 20.88
CA CYS A 285 15.32 -1.53 22.05
C CYS A 285 15.46 -2.89 22.74
N GLN A 286 15.97 -3.91 22.03
CA GLN A 286 16.30 -5.22 22.59
C GLN A 286 17.64 -5.28 23.33
N THR A 287 18.52 -4.28 23.14
CA THR A 287 19.91 -4.35 23.62
C THR A 287 20.32 -3.18 24.51
N ASN A 288 19.61 -2.06 24.48
CA ASN A 288 20.00 -0.83 25.19
C ASN A 288 19.05 -0.57 26.37
N ILE A 289 19.42 -1.08 27.54
CA ILE A 289 18.62 -0.93 28.76
C ILE A 289 18.43 0.54 29.14
N ASP A 290 19.42 1.40 28.89
CA ASP A 290 19.35 2.84 29.21
C ASP A 290 18.31 3.59 28.37
N ALA A 291 17.81 2.98 27.28
CA ALA A 291 16.81 3.56 26.39
C ALA A 291 15.41 2.97 26.58
N VAL A 292 15.20 2.09 27.56
CA VAL A 292 13.93 1.34 27.73
C VAL A 292 12.71 2.26 27.81
N THR A 293 12.81 3.38 28.53
CA THR A 293 11.68 4.32 28.68
C THR A 293 11.33 4.95 27.33
N TYR A 294 12.33 5.41 26.58
CA TYR A 294 12.10 5.96 25.24
C TYR A 294 11.51 4.91 24.28
N CYS A 295 12.01 3.68 24.34
CA CYS A 295 11.48 2.57 23.55
C CYS A 295 10.01 2.26 23.91
N ARG A 296 9.64 2.31 25.19
CA ARG A 296 8.24 2.18 25.62
C ARG A 296 7.38 3.33 25.09
N ASP A 297 7.83 4.57 25.19
CA ASP A 297 7.08 5.74 24.70
C ASP A 297 6.82 5.64 23.20
N ILE A 298 7.84 5.23 22.43
CA ILE A 298 7.74 4.89 21.00
C ILE A 298 6.66 3.85 20.75
N THR A 299 6.64 2.76 21.53
CA THR A 299 5.62 1.70 21.36
C THR A 299 4.21 2.20 21.61
N GLN A 300 4.01 3.09 22.60
CA GLN A 300 2.71 3.68 22.88
C GLN A 300 2.23 4.55 21.71
N ILE A 301 3.12 5.35 21.11
CA ILE A 301 2.81 6.12 19.90
C ILE A 301 2.41 5.19 18.75
N MET A 302 3.17 4.12 18.52
CA MET A 302 2.90 3.17 17.44
C MET A 302 1.58 2.39 17.64
N ILE A 303 1.27 1.95 18.86
CA ILE A 303 0.05 1.18 19.15
C ILE A 303 -1.18 2.10 19.13
N GLN A 304 -1.13 3.21 19.87
CA GLN A 304 -2.32 4.02 20.17
C GLN A 304 -2.53 5.18 19.20
N LYS A 305 -1.46 5.70 18.61
CA LYS A 305 -1.47 6.95 17.82
C LYS A 305 -0.95 6.77 16.40
N SER A 306 -0.86 5.52 15.93
CA SER A 306 -0.62 5.23 14.52
C SER A 306 -1.90 5.07 13.72
N ASN A 307 -1.86 5.52 12.47
CA ASN A 307 -2.88 5.28 11.46
C ASN A 307 -2.60 4.06 10.56
N SER A 308 -1.50 3.32 10.80
CA SER A 308 -1.13 2.12 10.06
C SER A 308 -1.16 0.87 10.93
N MET A 309 -1.65 -0.23 10.35
CA MET A 309 -1.72 -1.53 11.02
C MET A 309 -0.34 -2.14 11.27
N ILE A 310 0.61 -1.89 10.36
CA ILE A 310 1.98 -2.39 10.50
C ILE A 310 2.67 -1.73 11.69
N ASP A 311 2.51 -0.41 11.85
CA ASP A 311 3.01 0.31 13.02
C ASP A 311 2.44 -0.28 14.31
N LYS A 312 1.12 -0.51 14.38
CA LYS A 312 0.49 -1.10 15.58
C LYS A 312 1.07 -2.48 15.91
N ALA A 313 1.19 -3.35 14.91
CA ALA A 313 1.77 -4.68 15.07
C ALA A 313 3.25 -4.63 15.52
N MET A 314 4.04 -3.74 14.91
CA MET A 314 5.43 -3.53 15.28
C MET A 314 5.57 -2.91 16.67
N GLY A 315 4.65 -2.04 17.07
CA GLY A 315 4.60 -1.44 18.40
C GLY A 315 4.41 -2.48 19.49
N HIS A 316 3.49 -3.44 19.31
CA HIS A 316 3.35 -4.59 20.23
C HIS A 316 4.63 -5.43 20.31
N SER A 317 5.24 -5.73 19.15
CA SER A 317 6.47 -6.53 19.09
C SER A 317 7.65 -5.84 19.80
N LEU A 318 7.78 -4.53 19.63
CA LEU A 318 8.76 -3.70 20.34
C LEU A 318 8.49 -3.67 21.85
N LEU A 319 7.23 -3.58 22.27
CA LEU A 319 6.88 -3.50 23.68
C LEU A 319 7.19 -4.81 24.41
N ILE A 320 6.91 -5.96 23.80
CA ILE A 320 7.34 -7.28 24.29
C ILE A 320 8.86 -7.29 24.46
N ALA A 321 9.61 -6.89 23.44
CA ALA A 321 11.07 -6.83 23.49
C ALA A 321 11.62 -5.95 24.62
N THR A 322 10.97 -4.82 24.93
CA THR A 322 11.38 -3.98 26.08
C THR A 322 11.15 -4.68 27.42
N TYR A 323 10.02 -5.38 27.59
CA TYR A 323 9.76 -6.13 28.82
C TYR A 323 10.66 -7.36 28.97
N GLU A 324 11.02 -8.02 27.86
CA GLU A 324 12.02 -9.10 27.84
C GLU A 324 13.39 -8.60 28.32
N LEU A 325 13.81 -7.42 27.85
CA LEU A 325 15.08 -6.81 28.24
C LEU A 325 15.15 -6.53 29.76
N GLU A 326 14.04 -6.10 30.37
CA GLU A 326 13.93 -5.90 31.83
C GLU A 326 13.59 -7.16 32.62
N ARG A 327 13.38 -8.30 31.95
CA ARG A 327 12.91 -9.57 32.56
C ARG A 327 11.59 -9.42 33.32
N ASN A 328 10.71 -8.54 32.84
CA ASN A 328 9.40 -8.29 33.44
C ASN A 328 8.34 -9.23 32.85
N GLN A 329 8.21 -10.43 33.44
CA GLN A 329 7.27 -11.45 32.96
C GLN A 329 5.81 -10.97 32.91
N VAL A 330 5.37 -10.20 33.91
CA VAL A 330 3.99 -9.68 33.94
C VAL A 330 3.73 -8.75 32.75
N GLY A 331 4.70 -7.91 32.40
CA GLY A 331 4.62 -7.05 31.21
C GLY A 331 4.64 -7.83 29.90
N ILE A 332 5.45 -8.90 29.81
CA ILE A 332 5.50 -9.80 28.65
C ILE A 332 4.14 -10.46 28.43
N ASP A 333 3.58 -11.08 29.48
CA ASP A 333 2.31 -11.82 29.40
C ASP A 333 1.15 -10.89 29.00
N ALA A 334 1.03 -9.74 29.67
CA ALA A 334 0.00 -8.74 29.38
C ALA A 334 0.09 -8.21 27.94
N THR A 335 1.31 -7.90 27.46
CA THR A 335 1.50 -7.39 26.10
C THR A 335 1.26 -8.46 25.05
N THR A 336 1.62 -9.71 25.32
CA THR A 336 1.38 -10.85 24.43
C THR A 336 -0.12 -11.08 24.25
N GLN A 337 -0.90 -11.02 25.34
CA GLN A 337 -2.36 -11.11 25.28
C GLN A 337 -2.98 -9.97 24.45
N LEU A 338 -2.52 -8.73 24.66
CA LEU A 338 -2.97 -7.58 23.88
C LEU A 338 -2.65 -7.73 22.38
N ASN A 339 -1.44 -8.19 22.05
CA ASN A 339 -1.03 -8.43 20.66
C ASN A 339 -1.88 -9.53 20.01
N GLU A 340 -2.15 -10.62 20.73
CA GLU A 340 -2.98 -11.70 20.20
C GLU A 340 -4.42 -11.25 19.98
N LYS A 341 -5.00 -10.48 20.92
CA LYS A 341 -6.32 -9.85 20.73
C LYS A 341 -6.34 -8.93 19.51
N PHE A 342 -5.32 -8.09 19.34
CA PHE A 342 -5.18 -7.24 18.16
C PHE A 342 -5.13 -8.06 16.86
N ARG A 343 -4.32 -9.13 16.82
CA ARG A 343 -4.21 -10.02 15.64
C ARG A 343 -5.52 -10.72 15.31
N GLN A 344 -6.22 -11.23 16.32
CA GLN A 344 -7.52 -11.89 16.15
C GLN A 344 -8.57 -10.91 15.62
N THR A 345 -8.65 -9.72 16.21
CA THR A 345 -9.58 -8.68 15.79
C THR A 345 -9.28 -8.24 14.36
N TYR A 346 -8.01 -7.98 14.05
CA TYR A 346 -7.57 -7.60 12.69
C TYR A 346 -7.93 -8.67 11.66
N LYS A 347 -7.65 -9.94 11.96
CA LYS A 347 -7.99 -11.05 11.09
C LYS A 347 -9.51 -11.12 10.86
N CYS A 348 -10.29 -11.06 11.93
CA CYS A 348 -11.75 -11.11 11.87
C CYS A 348 -12.32 -9.97 11.01
N ILE A 349 -11.93 -8.72 11.28
CA ILE A 349 -12.37 -7.55 10.50
C ILE A 349 -11.86 -7.61 9.06
N GLY A 350 -10.64 -8.08 8.83
CA GLY A 350 -10.09 -8.26 7.48
C GLY A 350 -10.85 -9.30 6.67
N ASP A 351 -11.21 -10.42 7.29
CA ASP A 351 -12.01 -11.48 6.67
C ASP A 351 -13.43 -11.00 6.36
N LEU A 352 -14.08 -10.28 7.29
CA LEU A 352 -15.42 -9.70 7.09
C LEU A 352 -15.42 -8.53 6.09
N GLY A 353 -14.34 -7.75 6.06
CA GLY A 353 -14.13 -6.64 5.14
C GLY A 353 -13.67 -7.06 3.74
N SER A 354 -13.36 -8.33 3.52
CA SER A 354 -12.96 -8.88 2.22
C SER A 354 -14.13 -9.54 1.51
N GLY A 355 -14.43 -9.09 0.30
CA GLY A 355 -15.50 -9.64 -0.53
C GLY A 355 -15.10 -10.97 -1.16
N LYS A 356 -16.08 -11.85 -1.41
CA LYS A 356 -15.89 -13.07 -2.22
C LYS A 356 -15.37 -12.75 -3.62
N TYR A 357 -15.81 -11.64 -4.19
CA TYR A 357 -15.39 -11.12 -5.49
C TYR A 357 -14.65 -9.80 -5.27
N PHE A 358 -13.34 -9.85 -4.99
CA PHE A 358 -12.55 -8.66 -4.63
C PHE A 358 -12.62 -7.52 -5.66
N ILE A 359 -12.81 -7.82 -6.96
CA ILE A 359 -12.91 -6.79 -8.00
C ILE A 359 -14.26 -6.08 -7.94
N ASP A 360 -15.32 -6.75 -7.48
CA ASP A 360 -16.64 -6.16 -7.35
C ASP A 360 -16.61 -4.92 -6.44
N ASP A 361 -15.79 -4.95 -5.39
CA ASP A 361 -15.69 -3.87 -4.40
C ASP A 361 -15.27 -2.53 -5.02
N TYR A 362 -14.47 -2.57 -6.08
CA TYR A 362 -14.05 -1.39 -6.80
C TYR A 362 -15.17 -0.76 -7.64
N PHE A 363 -16.32 -1.42 -7.80
CA PHE A 363 -17.51 -0.86 -8.44
C PHE A 363 -18.52 -0.30 -7.43
N ASP A 364 -18.30 -0.50 -6.12
CA ASP A 364 -19.21 -0.02 -5.08
C ASP A 364 -18.81 1.41 -4.64
N PRO A 365 -19.66 2.43 -4.87
CA PRO A 365 -19.33 3.81 -4.59
C PRO A 365 -19.17 4.10 -3.09
N GLU A 366 -19.84 3.37 -2.19
CA GLU A 366 -19.66 3.53 -0.75
C GLU A 366 -18.32 2.95 -0.29
N LEU A 367 -17.94 1.77 -0.78
CA LEU A 367 -16.61 1.19 -0.51
C LEU A 367 -15.48 2.07 -1.05
N GLN A 368 -15.66 2.64 -2.24
CA GLN A 368 -14.73 3.63 -2.79
C GLN A 368 -14.58 4.83 -1.85
N LYS A 369 -15.69 5.42 -1.41
CA LYS A 369 -15.67 6.57 -0.50
C LYS A 369 -14.96 6.26 0.81
N ILE A 370 -15.21 5.09 1.41
CA ILE A 370 -14.50 4.63 2.62
C ILE A 370 -13.00 4.56 2.37
N THR A 371 -12.59 3.99 1.23
CA THR A 371 -11.17 3.81 0.88
C THR A 371 -10.46 5.13 0.59
N PHE A 372 -11.09 6.04 -0.15
CA PHE A 372 -10.48 7.33 -0.52
C PHE A 372 -10.43 8.33 0.63
N ASN A 373 -11.35 8.24 1.59
CA ASN A 373 -11.42 9.17 2.72
C ASN A 373 -10.77 8.61 4.00
N ALA A 374 -10.08 7.46 3.91
CA ALA A 374 -9.46 6.81 5.05
C ALA A 374 -8.33 7.66 5.63
N THR A 375 -8.49 8.06 6.89
CA THR A 375 -7.41 8.68 7.68
C THR A 375 -6.67 7.67 8.56
N ASP A 376 -7.24 6.47 8.73
CA ASP A 376 -6.75 5.38 9.56
C ASP A 376 -7.09 4.03 8.90
N GLU A 377 -6.07 3.19 8.68
CA GLU A 377 -6.21 1.89 8.01
C GLU A 377 -7.15 0.95 8.76
N TYR A 378 -7.08 0.97 10.09
CA TYR A 378 -7.90 0.09 10.92
C TYR A 378 -9.36 0.48 10.85
N GLN A 379 -9.66 1.77 11.00
CA GLN A 379 -11.02 2.29 10.90
C GLN A 379 -11.60 2.10 9.51
N MET A 380 -10.80 2.25 8.46
CA MET A 380 -11.21 1.94 7.10
C MET A 380 -11.68 0.48 6.99
N MET A 381 -10.94 -0.48 7.52
CA MET A 381 -11.32 -1.89 7.46
C MET A 381 -12.60 -2.17 8.25
N ILE A 382 -12.79 -1.53 9.41
CA ILE A 382 -14.03 -1.65 10.20
C ILE A 382 -15.23 -1.14 9.38
N GLN A 383 -15.12 0.05 8.79
CA GLN A 383 -16.18 0.64 7.96
C GLN A 383 -16.51 -0.24 6.74
N GLN A 384 -15.48 -0.85 6.12
CA GLN A 384 -15.70 -1.80 5.02
C GLN A 384 -16.44 -3.06 5.49
N ALA A 385 -16.08 -3.62 6.65
CA ALA A 385 -16.77 -4.77 7.24
C ALA A 385 -18.23 -4.43 7.61
N GLU A 386 -18.48 -3.28 8.22
CA GLU A 386 -19.82 -2.76 8.54
C GLU A 386 -20.68 -2.61 7.29
N LEU A 387 -20.14 -1.98 6.23
CA LEU A 387 -20.86 -1.81 4.98
C LEU A 387 -21.26 -3.16 4.37
N ARG A 388 -20.34 -4.12 4.35
CA ARG A 388 -20.64 -5.47 3.84
C ARG A 388 -21.68 -6.19 4.67
N TYR A 389 -21.58 -6.12 5.98
CA TYR A 389 -22.58 -6.70 6.87
C TYR A 389 -23.97 -6.15 6.54
N ARG A 390 -24.12 -4.82 6.41
CA ARG A 390 -25.38 -4.20 6.01
C ARG A 390 -25.87 -4.69 4.66
N ASN A 391 -24.98 -4.80 3.67
CA ASN A 391 -25.32 -5.28 2.32
C ASN A 391 -25.80 -6.73 2.34
N LEU A 392 -25.12 -7.63 3.07
CA LEU A 392 -25.52 -9.03 3.22
C LEU A 392 -26.87 -9.16 3.94
N LYS A 393 -27.09 -8.38 5.01
CA LYS A 393 -28.40 -8.33 5.71
C LYS A 393 -29.51 -7.85 4.79
N ALA A 394 -29.26 -6.81 3.99
CA ALA A 394 -30.23 -6.29 3.03
C ALA A 394 -30.56 -7.30 1.92
N GLN A 395 -29.61 -8.17 1.57
CA GLN A 395 -29.81 -9.29 0.64
C GLN A 395 -30.48 -10.51 1.26
N GLY A 396 -30.82 -10.45 2.56
CA GLY A 396 -31.50 -11.53 3.28
C GLY A 396 -30.58 -12.63 3.81
N ASP A 397 -29.26 -12.41 3.84
CA ASP A 397 -28.34 -13.37 4.45
C ASP A 397 -28.52 -13.40 5.97
N ILE A 398 -29.09 -14.50 6.45
CA ILE A 398 -29.30 -14.74 7.88
C ILE A 398 -28.01 -15.10 8.63
N ASN A 399 -26.97 -15.51 7.91
CA ASN A 399 -25.67 -15.92 8.45
C ASN A 399 -24.64 -14.78 8.40
N ALA A 400 -25.03 -13.57 7.97
CA ALA A 400 -24.17 -12.41 7.97
C ALA A 400 -23.64 -12.16 9.40
N THR A 401 -22.32 -12.19 9.56
CA THR A 401 -21.65 -12.02 10.85
C THR A 401 -21.52 -10.53 11.16
N ASN A 402 -21.94 -10.11 12.36
CA ASN A 402 -21.82 -8.72 12.80
C ASN A 402 -20.34 -8.39 13.08
N PRO A 403 -19.75 -7.35 12.46
CA PRO A 403 -18.38 -6.92 12.75
C PRO A 403 -18.10 -6.63 14.23
N ASP A 404 -19.12 -6.22 15.01
CA ASP A 404 -18.97 -6.00 16.46
C ASP A 404 -18.47 -7.26 17.19
N SER A 405 -18.83 -8.45 16.70
CA SER A 405 -18.40 -9.71 17.31
C SER A 405 -16.89 -9.95 17.18
N CYS A 406 -16.18 -9.17 16.37
CA CYS A 406 -14.72 -9.22 16.31
C CYS A 406 -14.06 -8.55 17.53
N PHE A 407 -14.82 -7.74 18.28
CA PHE A 407 -14.34 -6.96 19.42
C PHE A 407 -14.80 -7.54 20.77
N ASP A 408 -15.89 -8.31 20.77
CA ASP A 408 -16.42 -9.01 21.93
C ASP A 408 -15.52 -10.19 22.35
N GLU A 409 -15.30 -10.30 23.67
CA GLU A 409 -14.48 -11.27 24.46
C GLU A 409 -13.90 -12.48 23.70
N GLY A 410 -12.57 -12.64 23.63
CA GLY A 410 -11.75 -13.12 24.75
C GLY A 410 -11.59 -12.23 25.98
#